data_AF-A0A7Y3AE71-F1
#
_entry.id   AF-A0A7Y3AE71-F1
#
_cell.length_a   1.000
_cell.length_b   1.000
_cell.length_c   1.000
_cell.angle_alpha   90.00
_cell.angle_beta   90.00
_cell.angle_gamma   90.00
#
_symmetry.space_group_name_H-M   'P 1'
#
loop_
_entity.id
_entity.type
_entity.pdbx_description
1 polymer ?
#
loop_
_entity_poly.entity_id
_entity_poly.type
_entity_poly.pdbx_seq_one_letter_code
_entity_poly.pdbx_strand_id
1 'polypeptide(L)'
;MKRFFITAGICLAVLLLVDQAYFKQYRSEFGHGVVNETFVRGGTLGRLLKKAGLVEISEESYTPAILDACAEREELRGFDSYNQFRLRAYVDAPSTTALTLKVAVGKRDNQVFYKKKMRADPGAKFYNLNFEAKKGEEVYIKYSISPSAQGTLIDAFIDGRFHRSQQIIKQGHPIDSIFNSINMQKGATPDAGVGTIMIGRTPEVTQLLPNGIDAALYKGTLPGKKNKGYCTYVAKLYRANMDTAIPSPGRPLLLPKVTIRTEEQNLYGEQGILDNKDQHGRNWEKPAILNVINDKPIVEQKIGLRFHGGTPGRKKDIESFRLYARSRFGKSHIDAESILGRPGKLDFRTLVLKYTYQVLQDTPVDLNPFVHSFALDIGNRVNALVPRHALVDLTVNDEHKGLFLAMEHQAERTIADWLGHENFVLYKYKSHNTDHESVPLFSVAYRILKKRGEETLQELKEHLAIDNVINSILLSAYVADDDSCQGVEIISQNEESTEITVTNWDLDHSFLSTADGKAWVDPSKWSLHLLRPDKKTACVRQ
;
A
#
# COMPACT_ATOMS: atom_id res chain seq x y z
N MET A 1 12.39 20.84 -29.43
CA MET A 1 11.42 21.02 -28.33
C MET A 1 10.00 20.52 -28.64
N LYS A 2 9.27 21.08 -29.63
CA LYS A 2 7.93 20.58 -30.00
C LYS A 2 7.94 19.06 -30.20
N ARG A 3 8.88 18.51 -30.97
CA ARG A 3 8.96 17.05 -31.18
C ARG A 3 9.24 16.25 -29.90
N PHE A 4 10.11 16.68 -28.98
CA PHE A 4 10.40 15.93 -27.75
C PHE A 4 9.26 16.00 -26.72
N PHE A 5 8.63 17.17 -26.54
CA PHE A 5 7.43 17.31 -25.69
C PHE A 5 6.20 16.66 -26.33
N ILE A 6 6.11 16.64 -27.66
CA ILE A 6 5.09 15.89 -28.39
C ILE A 6 5.37 14.39 -28.23
N THR A 7 6.60 13.90 -28.31
CA THR A 7 6.91 12.48 -28.13
C THR A 7 6.74 12.03 -26.67
N ALA A 8 7.22 12.79 -25.69
CA ALA A 8 7.01 12.50 -24.27
C ALA A 8 5.53 12.65 -23.89
N GLY A 9 4.85 13.67 -24.40
CA GLY A 9 3.41 13.89 -24.23
C GLY A 9 2.56 12.83 -24.94
N ILE A 10 2.97 12.32 -26.11
CA ILE A 10 2.32 11.21 -26.82
C ILE A 10 2.60 9.89 -26.10
N CYS A 11 3.84 9.61 -25.69
CA CYS A 11 4.15 8.39 -24.94
C CYS A 11 3.41 8.37 -23.61
N LEU A 12 3.33 9.50 -22.91
CA LEU A 12 2.54 9.66 -21.71
C LEU A 12 1.04 9.56 -22.02
N ALA A 13 0.52 10.22 -23.06
CA ALA A 13 -0.89 10.10 -23.46
C ALA A 13 -1.26 8.69 -23.91
N VAL A 14 -0.37 7.94 -24.55
CA VAL A 14 -0.56 6.53 -24.94
C VAL A 14 -0.52 5.64 -23.71
N LEU A 15 0.43 5.83 -22.79
CA LEU A 15 0.44 5.15 -21.49
C LEU A 15 -0.84 5.44 -20.69
N LEU A 16 -1.32 6.68 -20.72
CA LEU A 16 -2.56 7.12 -20.07
C LEU A 16 -3.79 6.58 -20.78
N LEU A 17 -3.83 6.47 -22.11
CA LEU A 17 -4.95 5.85 -22.83
C LEU A 17 -4.99 4.34 -22.59
N VAL A 18 -3.83 3.70 -22.50
CA VAL A 18 -3.69 2.29 -22.08
C VAL A 18 -4.16 2.12 -20.64
N ASP A 19 -3.78 3.00 -19.73
CA ASP A 19 -4.23 3.00 -18.33
C ASP A 19 -5.72 3.35 -18.20
N GLN A 20 -6.24 4.30 -18.97
CA GLN A 20 -7.64 4.71 -18.92
C GLN A 20 -8.53 3.63 -19.53
N ALA A 21 -8.08 2.93 -20.57
CA ALA A 21 -8.74 1.73 -21.08
C ALA A 21 -8.69 0.59 -20.05
N TYR A 22 -7.53 0.38 -19.42
CA TYR A 22 -7.33 -0.59 -18.35
C TYR A 22 -8.25 -0.32 -17.14
N PHE A 23 -8.33 0.91 -16.66
CA PHE A 23 -9.12 1.32 -15.50
C PHE A 23 -10.62 1.52 -15.80
N LYS A 24 -10.99 1.91 -17.02
CA LYS A 24 -12.41 1.94 -17.44
C LYS A 24 -12.97 0.52 -17.57
N GLN A 25 -12.16 -0.41 -18.05
CA GLN A 25 -12.46 -1.83 -17.97
C GLN A 25 -12.54 -2.29 -16.50
N TYR A 26 -11.59 -1.85 -15.65
CA TYR A 26 -11.53 -2.12 -14.20
C TYR A 26 -12.75 -1.62 -13.41
N ARG A 27 -13.24 -0.40 -13.64
CA ARG A 27 -14.44 0.13 -12.94
C ARG A 27 -15.73 -0.59 -13.34
N SER A 28 -15.83 -1.07 -14.58
CA SER A 28 -17.01 -1.81 -15.03
C SER A 28 -17.05 -3.28 -14.58
N GLU A 29 -15.92 -3.82 -14.10
CA GLU A 29 -15.74 -5.25 -13.80
C GLU A 29 -15.68 -5.60 -12.29
N PHE A 30 -15.67 -4.62 -11.36
CA PHE A 30 -15.28 -4.85 -9.93
C PHE A 30 -16.16 -4.16 -8.86
N GLY A 31 -17.47 -4.41 -8.84
CA GLY A 31 -18.47 -3.83 -7.91
C GLY A 31 -18.03 -3.60 -6.44
N HIS A 32 -17.84 -2.33 -6.09
CA HIS A 32 -17.93 -1.77 -4.72
C HIS A 32 -16.97 -2.31 -3.63
N GLY A 33 -15.68 -2.53 -3.91
CA GLY A 33 -14.67 -2.48 -2.83
C GLY A 33 -14.03 -3.80 -2.37
N VAL A 34 -14.00 -4.84 -3.20
CA VAL A 34 -13.15 -6.02 -2.96
C VAL A 34 -11.72 -5.72 -3.42
N VAL A 35 -10.74 -5.80 -2.51
CA VAL A 35 -9.32 -5.62 -2.83
C VAL A 35 -8.85 -6.84 -3.64
N ASN A 36 -8.51 -6.67 -4.91
CA ASN A 36 -8.19 -7.81 -5.77
C ASN A 36 -6.83 -8.45 -5.43
N GLU A 37 -6.69 -9.74 -5.71
CA GLU A 37 -5.48 -10.52 -5.48
C GLU A 37 -4.24 -9.92 -6.19
N THR A 38 -4.42 -9.30 -7.36
CA THR A 38 -3.36 -8.62 -8.11
C THR A 38 -2.79 -7.41 -7.37
N PHE A 39 -3.62 -6.66 -6.65
CA PHE A 39 -3.21 -5.54 -5.80
C PHE A 39 -2.42 -6.05 -4.59
N VAL A 40 -2.91 -7.10 -3.92
CA VAL A 40 -2.25 -7.69 -2.74
C VAL A 40 -0.91 -8.34 -3.10
N ARG A 41 -0.83 -9.03 -4.24
CA ARG A 41 0.37 -9.78 -4.67
C ARG A 41 1.35 -8.96 -5.51
N GLY A 42 0.85 -8.11 -6.41
CA GLY A 42 1.65 -7.35 -7.37
C GLY A 42 2.01 -5.94 -6.92
N GLY A 43 1.18 -5.32 -6.06
CA GLY A 43 1.39 -3.98 -5.55
C GLY A 43 2.31 -3.95 -4.32
N THR A 44 3.20 -2.95 -4.25
CA THR A 44 4.03 -2.72 -3.06
C THR A 44 3.18 -2.45 -1.81
N LEU A 45 2.09 -1.70 -1.95
CA LEU A 45 1.14 -1.42 -0.88
C LEU A 45 0.38 -2.67 -0.42
N GLY A 46 -0.15 -3.47 -1.34
CA GLY A 46 -0.84 -4.71 -1.00
C GLY A 46 0.03 -5.71 -0.23
N ARG A 47 1.32 -5.81 -0.58
CA ARG A 47 2.31 -6.60 0.18
C ARG A 47 2.57 -6.06 1.57
N LEU A 48 2.65 -4.73 1.73
CA LEU A 48 2.80 -4.08 3.04
C LEU A 48 1.57 -4.34 3.92
N LEU A 49 0.36 -4.16 3.39
CA LEU A 49 -0.90 -4.39 4.11
C LEU A 49 -1.05 -5.85 4.55
N LYS A 50 -0.66 -6.81 3.71
CA LYS A 50 -0.60 -8.23 4.06
C LYS A 50 0.44 -8.50 5.16
N LYS A 51 1.64 -7.93 5.06
CA LYS A 51 2.71 -8.09 6.07
C LYS A 51 2.31 -7.49 7.43
N ALA A 52 1.52 -6.42 7.42
CA ALA A 52 0.98 -5.77 8.60
C ALA A 52 -0.27 -6.48 9.20
N GLY A 53 -0.77 -7.54 8.57
CA GLY A 53 -1.98 -8.26 9.03
C GLY A 53 -3.29 -7.49 8.84
N LEU A 54 -3.29 -6.42 8.03
CA LEU A 54 -4.44 -5.55 7.79
C LEU A 54 -5.35 -6.05 6.66
N VAL A 55 -4.86 -7.01 5.88
CA VAL A 55 -5.61 -7.69 4.83
C VAL A 55 -5.40 -9.19 5.02
N GLU A 56 -6.49 -9.93 5.14
CA GLU A 56 -6.48 -11.39 5.26
C GLU A 56 -7.22 -12.04 4.10
N ILE A 57 -7.03 -13.34 3.94
CA ILE A 57 -7.75 -14.13 2.95
C ILE A 57 -9.20 -14.21 3.44
N SER A 58 -10.18 -13.99 2.56
CA SER A 58 -11.59 -14.12 2.92
C SER A 58 -11.87 -15.51 3.51
N GLU A 59 -12.84 -15.63 4.41
CA GLU A 59 -13.22 -16.94 4.96
C GLU A 59 -13.55 -17.94 3.84
N GLU A 60 -14.18 -17.47 2.77
CA GLU A 60 -14.50 -18.24 1.56
C GLU A 60 -13.25 -18.76 0.81
N SER A 61 -12.11 -18.07 0.96
CA SER A 61 -10.83 -18.40 0.33
C SER A 61 -9.82 -19.05 1.29
N TYR A 62 -10.15 -19.22 2.57
CA TYR A 62 -9.27 -19.80 3.58
C TYR A 62 -8.92 -21.26 3.29
N THR A 63 -9.92 -22.08 2.96
CA THR A 63 -9.72 -23.49 2.57
C THR A 63 -8.90 -23.62 1.28
N PRO A 64 -9.19 -22.88 0.19
CA PRO A 64 -8.31 -22.80 -0.99
C PRO A 64 -6.87 -22.39 -0.66
N ALA A 65 -6.66 -21.40 0.20
CA ALA A 65 -5.33 -20.91 0.52
C ALA A 65 -4.48 -21.89 1.33
N ILE A 66 -5.09 -22.63 2.27
CA ILE A 66 -4.42 -23.69 3.04
C ILE A 66 -4.06 -24.89 2.14
N LEU A 67 -4.85 -25.14 1.10
CA LEU A 67 -4.62 -26.21 0.14
C LEU A 67 -3.66 -25.82 -1.00
N ASP A 68 -2.95 -24.69 -0.86
CA ASP A 68 -2.05 -24.12 -1.87
C ASP A 68 -2.73 -23.94 -3.24
N ALA A 69 -4.02 -23.61 -3.21
CA ALA A 69 -4.85 -23.52 -4.41
C ALA A 69 -4.82 -22.13 -5.08
N CYS A 70 -4.07 -21.17 -4.55
CA CYS A 70 -3.98 -19.81 -5.08
C CYS A 70 -2.93 -19.74 -6.21
N ALA A 71 -3.39 -19.64 -7.47
CA ALA A 71 -2.57 -19.75 -8.68
C ALA A 71 -1.27 -18.89 -8.69
N GLU A 72 -0.18 -19.43 -9.22
CA GLU A 72 1.12 -18.74 -9.40
C GLU A 72 1.10 -17.75 -10.61
N ARG A 73 2.07 -16.83 -10.66
CA ARG A 73 2.10 -15.74 -11.65
C ARG A 73 2.32 -16.25 -13.08
N GLU A 74 3.07 -17.35 -13.24
CA GLU A 74 3.24 -18.04 -14.52
C GLU A 74 1.95 -18.73 -14.99
N GLU A 75 1.12 -19.23 -14.06
CA GLU A 75 -0.14 -19.95 -14.36
C GLU A 75 -1.21 -19.02 -14.94
N LEU A 76 -1.24 -17.76 -14.52
CA LEU A 76 -2.18 -16.75 -15.04
C LEU A 76 -1.79 -16.20 -16.42
N ARG A 77 -0.52 -16.35 -16.83
CA ARG A 77 -0.01 -15.82 -18.11
C ARG A 77 -0.20 -16.78 -19.29
N GLY A 78 -0.39 -18.08 -19.02
CA GLY A 78 -0.58 -19.12 -20.03
C GLY A 78 -1.95 -19.81 -19.99
N PHE A 79 -2.93 -19.28 -19.25
CA PHE A 79 -4.20 -19.96 -18.99
C PHE A 79 -5.09 -20.01 -20.24
N ASP A 80 -5.06 -21.11 -21.00
CA ASP A 80 -6.16 -21.46 -21.89
C ASP A 80 -7.32 -21.99 -21.04
N SER A 81 -8.30 -21.10 -20.84
CA SER A 81 -9.47 -21.35 -19.99
C SER A 81 -10.30 -22.57 -20.37
N TYR A 82 -10.03 -23.23 -21.51
CA TYR A 82 -10.83 -24.34 -21.98
C TYR A 82 -10.39 -25.73 -21.49
N ASN A 83 -9.10 -26.00 -21.23
CA ASN A 83 -8.60 -27.37 -21.04
C ASN A 83 -7.57 -27.55 -19.90
N GLN A 84 -7.36 -26.57 -19.02
CA GLN A 84 -6.37 -26.66 -17.95
C GLN A 84 -6.95 -27.26 -16.64
N PHE A 85 -6.16 -28.11 -15.98
CA PHE A 85 -6.48 -28.85 -14.77
C PHE A 85 -5.33 -28.80 -13.76
N ARG A 86 -5.65 -29.07 -12.49
CA ARG A 86 -4.66 -29.21 -11.41
C ARG A 86 -4.74 -30.58 -10.77
N LEU A 87 -3.65 -31.34 -10.83
CA LEU A 87 -3.44 -32.52 -10.01
C LEU A 87 -3.01 -32.09 -8.60
N ARG A 88 -3.73 -32.53 -7.57
CA ARG A 88 -3.31 -32.47 -6.16
C ARG A 88 -3.04 -33.87 -5.63
N ALA A 89 -1.90 -34.06 -4.96
CA ALA A 89 -1.50 -35.30 -4.33
C ALA A 89 -1.23 -35.04 -2.85
N TYR A 90 -1.93 -35.75 -1.97
CA TYR A 90 -1.69 -35.74 -0.54
C TYR A 90 -0.67 -36.82 -0.21
N VAL A 91 0.55 -36.39 0.13
CA VAL A 91 1.69 -37.28 0.35
C VAL A 91 2.26 -37.02 1.73
N ASP A 92 2.51 -38.08 2.48
CA ASP A 92 3.29 -38.04 3.72
C ASP A 92 4.69 -38.62 3.45
N ALA A 93 5.74 -37.93 3.87
CA ALA A 93 7.10 -38.41 3.74
C ALA A 93 7.75 -38.41 5.12
N PRO A 94 8.30 -39.52 5.64
CA PRO A 94 8.92 -39.54 6.97
C PRO A 94 10.18 -38.67 7.08
N SER A 95 10.76 -38.26 5.94
CA SER A 95 11.93 -37.39 5.86
C SER A 95 11.85 -36.55 4.59
N THR A 96 12.54 -35.40 4.57
CA THR A 96 12.52 -34.53 3.40
C THR A 96 13.14 -35.21 2.18
N THR A 97 12.36 -35.38 1.11
CA THR A 97 12.77 -36.10 -0.10
C THR A 97 12.32 -35.36 -1.37
N ALA A 98 12.90 -35.68 -2.53
CA ALA A 98 12.39 -35.12 -3.78
C ALA A 98 11.16 -35.91 -4.24
N LEU A 99 10.06 -35.20 -4.49
CA LEU A 99 8.85 -35.71 -5.10
C LEU A 99 8.78 -35.21 -6.55
N THR A 100 8.47 -36.10 -7.46
CA THR A 100 8.22 -35.80 -8.87
C THR A 100 6.82 -36.24 -9.23
N LEU A 101 5.97 -35.27 -9.57
CA LEU A 101 4.68 -35.50 -10.20
C LEU A 101 4.87 -35.40 -11.72
N LYS A 102 4.35 -36.38 -12.45
CA LYS A 102 4.34 -36.37 -13.91
C LYS A 102 2.95 -36.73 -14.42
N VAL A 103 2.42 -35.95 -15.34
CA VAL A 103 1.17 -36.23 -16.05
C VAL A 103 1.48 -36.35 -17.53
N ALA A 104 0.99 -37.40 -18.18
CA ALA A 104 1.02 -37.55 -19.63
C ALA A 104 -0.41 -37.59 -20.16
N VAL A 105 -0.71 -36.80 -21.18
CA VAL A 105 -2.07 -36.68 -21.73
C VAL A 105 -2.06 -37.08 -23.20
N GLY A 106 -3.02 -37.90 -23.60
CA GLY A 106 -3.19 -38.41 -24.96
C GLY A 106 -2.80 -39.87 -25.12
N LYS A 107 -3.02 -40.39 -26.34
CA LYS A 107 -2.69 -41.78 -26.70
C LYS A 107 -1.18 -42.00 -26.71
N ARG A 108 -0.74 -43.25 -26.49
CA ARG A 108 0.66 -43.66 -26.32
C ARG A 108 1.65 -43.04 -27.31
N ASP A 109 1.25 -42.86 -28.57
CA ASP A 109 2.13 -42.37 -29.64
C ASP A 109 2.16 -40.83 -29.80
N ASN A 110 1.33 -40.09 -29.06
CA ASN A 110 1.22 -38.63 -29.17
C ASN A 110 0.93 -37.97 -27.81
N GLN A 111 1.71 -38.32 -26.79
CA GLN A 111 1.51 -37.81 -25.43
C GLN A 111 2.17 -36.44 -25.21
N VAL A 112 1.43 -35.54 -24.57
CA VAL A 112 1.98 -34.30 -23.99
C VAL A 112 2.36 -34.55 -22.54
N PHE A 113 3.56 -34.15 -22.13
CA PHE A 113 4.09 -34.41 -20.79
C PHE A 113 4.21 -33.15 -19.94
N TYR A 114 3.64 -33.22 -18.74
CA TYR A 114 3.74 -32.22 -17.69
C TYR A 114 4.51 -32.81 -16.51
N LYS A 115 5.43 -32.05 -15.92
CA LYS A 115 6.30 -32.55 -14.85
C LYS A 115 6.68 -31.44 -13.89
N LYS A 116 6.57 -31.70 -12.59
CA LYS A 116 7.06 -30.80 -11.53
C LYS A 116 7.87 -31.62 -10.51
N LYS A 117 9.09 -31.16 -10.25
CA LYS A 117 9.95 -31.66 -9.17
C LYS A 117 9.82 -30.73 -7.98
N MET A 118 9.67 -31.28 -6.79
CA MET A 118 9.47 -30.54 -5.56
C MET A 118 10.08 -31.29 -4.37
N ARG A 119 10.14 -30.64 -3.21
CA ARG A 119 10.55 -31.27 -1.96
C ARG A 119 9.30 -31.68 -1.20
N ALA A 120 9.18 -32.95 -0.88
CA ALA A 120 8.20 -33.45 0.07
C ALA A 120 8.80 -33.46 1.47
N ASP A 121 8.14 -32.80 2.42
CA ASP A 121 8.60 -32.67 3.81
C ASP A 121 7.90 -33.67 4.75
N PRO A 122 8.45 -33.86 5.97
CA PRO A 122 7.74 -34.51 7.08
C PRO A 122 6.31 -34.02 7.29
N GLY A 123 5.41 -34.99 7.44
CA GLY A 123 3.98 -34.78 7.64
C GLY A 123 3.19 -34.83 6.34
N ALA A 124 1.93 -35.26 6.46
CA ALA A 124 1.03 -35.34 5.33
C ALA A 124 0.69 -33.93 4.79
N LYS A 125 1.05 -33.67 3.53
CA LYS A 125 0.88 -32.37 2.87
C LYS A 125 0.38 -32.53 1.44
N PHE A 126 -0.25 -31.48 0.90
CA PHE A 126 -0.67 -31.44 -0.50
C PHE A 126 0.45 -30.92 -1.40
N TYR A 127 0.57 -31.55 -2.56
CA TYR A 127 1.52 -31.25 -3.62
C TYR A 127 0.77 -31.14 -4.95
N ASN A 128 1.11 -30.17 -5.80
CA ASN A 128 0.31 -29.86 -6.98
C ASN A 128 1.10 -29.83 -8.30
N LEU A 129 0.44 -30.15 -9.41
CA LEU A 129 0.95 -30.01 -10.78
C LEU A 129 -0.20 -29.61 -11.70
N ASN A 130 -0.03 -28.56 -12.50
CA ASN A 130 -1.00 -28.22 -13.54
C ASN A 130 -0.68 -28.89 -14.87
N PHE A 131 -1.72 -29.17 -15.64
CA PHE A 131 -1.63 -29.79 -16.95
C PHE A 131 -2.85 -29.44 -17.80
N GLU A 132 -2.77 -29.64 -19.11
CA GLU A 132 -3.92 -29.49 -20.01
C GLU A 132 -4.36 -30.83 -20.58
N ALA A 133 -5.67 -31.02 -20.68
CA ALA A 133 -6.28 -32.19 -21.31
C ALA A 133 -7.59 -31.85 -22.02
N LYS A 134 -7.82 -32.44 -23.19
CA LYS A 134 -9.10 -32.33 -23.89
C LYS A 134 -10.05 -33.41 -23.39
N LYS A 135 -11.35 -33.12 -23.51
CA LYS A 135 -12.40 -34.06 -23.15
C LYS A 135 -12.22 -35.40 -23.88
N GLY A 136 -12.12 -36.48 -23.11
CA GLY A 136 -11.96 -37.84 -23.62
C GLY A 136 -10.51 -38.24 -23.93
N GLU A 137 -9.52 -37.39 -23.67
CA GLU A 137 -8.11 -37.81 -23.73
C GLU A 137 -7.75 -38.66 -22.52
N GLU A 138 -7.00 -39.74 -22.76
CA GLU A 138 -6.42 -40.56 -21.70
C GLU A 138 -5.43 -39.71 -20.88
N VAL A 139 -5.47 -39.87 -19.56
CA VAL A 139 -4.55 -39.19 -18.64
C VAL A 139 -3.79 -40.23 -17.84
N TYR A 140 -2.46 -40.22 -17.97
CA TYR A 140 -1.54 -41.06 -17.22
C TYR A 140 -0.86 -40.22 -16.16
N ILE A 141 -0.99 -40.62 -14.90
CA ILE A 141 -0.44 -39.89 -13.77
C ILE A 141 0.61 -40.77 -13.10
N LYS A 142 1.78 -40.19 -12.87
CA LYS A 142 2.92 -40.86 -12.28
C LYS A 142 3.42 -40.06 -11.08
N TYR A 143 3.44 -40.74 -9.94
CA TYR A 143 3.97 -40.27 -8.68
C TYR A 143 5.30 -40.97 -8.44
N SER A 144 6.36 -40.23 -8.20
CA SER A 144 7.69 -40.81 -7.94
C SER A 144 8.44 -40.00 -6.90
N ILE A 145 9.14 -40.68 -6.00
CA ILE A 145 10.02 -40.04 -5.02
C ILE A 145 11.48 -40.45 -5.27
N SER A 146 12.43 -39.76 -4.65
CA SER A 146 13.85 -40.08 -4.79
C SER A 146 14.14 -41.57 -4.55
N PRO A 147 15.10 -42.16 -5.28
CA PRO A 147 15.63 -43.48 -4.99
C PRO A 147 15.95 -43.65 -3.50
N SER A 148 15.56 -44.79 -2.93
CA SER A 148 15.82 -45.14 -1.51
C SER A 148 15.07 -44.27 -0.48
N ALA A 149 14.21 -43.34 -0.91
CA ALA A 149 13.32 -42.64 -0.01
C ALA A 149 12.03 -43.44 0.23
N GLN A 150 11.32 -43.07 1.29
CA GLN A 150 9.97 -43.54 1.60
C GLN A 150 9.00 -42.37 1.51
N GLY A 151 7.79 -42.65 1.06
CA GLY A 151 6.65 -41.74 1.13
C GLY A 151 5.36 -42.53 1.04
N THR A 152 4.24 -41.93 1.44
CA THR A 152 2.91 -42.54 1.43
C THR A 152 1.97 -41.63 0.65
N LEU A 153 1.45 -42.11 -0.47
CA LEU A 153 0.43 -41.42 -1.26
C LEU A 153 -0.94 -41.72 -0.65
N ILE A 154 -1.51 -40.74 0.03
CA ILE A 154 -2.73 -40.89 0.82
C ILE A 154 -3.96 -40.64 -0.06
N ASP A 155 -4.05 -39.46 -0.66
CA ASP A 155 -5.18 -39.07 -1.52
C ASP A 155 -4.67 -38.36 -2.78
N ALA A 156 -5.48 -38.34 -3.83
CA ALA A 156 -5.21 -37.50 -4.99
C ALA A 156 -6.51 -37.02 -5.64
N PHE A 157 -6.46 -35.80 -6.17
CA PHE A 157 -7.58 -35.11 -6.78
C PHE A 157 -7.14 -34.49 -8.10
N ILE A 158 -8.05 -34.46 -9.06
CA ILE A 158 -7.98 -33.56 -10.20
C ILE A 158 -8.99 -32.46 -9.95
N ASP A 159 -8.51 -31.24 -9.80
CA ASP A 159 -9.37 -30.08 -9.72
C ASP A 159 -9.64 -29.58 -11.13
N GLY A 160 -10.93 -29.49 -11.43
CA GLY A 160 -11.43 -28.81 -12.61
C GLY A 160 -11.89 -27.40 -12.27
N ARG A 161 -12.87 -26.93 -13.02
CA ARG A 161 -13.45 -25.59 -12.82
C ARG A 161 -14.46 -25.59 -11.65
N PHE A 162 -14.83 -24.40 -11.18
CA PHE A 162 -15.99 -24.19 -10.28
C PHE A 162 -15.93 -24.91 -8.93
N HIS A 163 -14.74 -25.05 -8.34
CA HIS A 163 -14.53 -25.84 -7.12
C HIS A 163 -14.94 -27.31 -7.27
N ARG A 164 -15.09 -27.81 -8.50
CA ARG A 164 -15.33 -29.23 -8.76
C ARG A 164 -14.00 -29.95 -8.75
N SER A 165 -13.94 -31.00 -7.95
CA SER A 165 -12.78 -31.86 -7.83
C SER A 165 -13.22 -33.29 -8.08
N GLN A 166 -12.48 -34.01 -8.89
CA GLN A 166 -12.59 -35.45 -9.03
C GLN A 166 -11.56 -36.09 -8.12
N GLN A 167 -11.98 -36.81 -7.09
CA GLN A 167 -11.05 -37.62 -6.31
C GLN A 167 -10.67 -38.85 -7.13
N ILE A 168 -9.38 -39.06 -7.33
CA ILE A 168 -8.83 -40.16 -8.14
C ILE A 168 -8.08 -41.17 -7.28
N ILE A 169 -7.68 -40.81 -6.06
CA ILE A 169 -7.15 -41.74 -5.06
C ILE A 169 -7.77 -41.38 -3.71
N LYS A 170 -8.25 -42.39 -2.99
CA LYS A 170 -8.77 -42.27 -1.62
C LYS A 170 -8.08 -43.27 -0.70
N GLN A 171 -7.38 -42.77 0.31
CA GLN A 171 -6.65 -43.58 1.30
C GLN A 171 -5.71 -44.62 0.64
N GLY A 172 -5.08 -44.26 -0.47
CA GLY A 172 -4.17 -45.12 -1.22
C GLY A 172 -4.83 -46.08 -2.20
N HIS A 173 -6.14 -46.02 -2.37
CA HIS A 173 -6.86 -46.83 -3.36
C HIS A 173 -7.27 -45.97 -4.55
N PRO A 174 -7.01 -46.42 -5.80
CA PRO A 174 -7.45 -45.69 -6.99
C PRO A 174 -8.98 -45.73 -7.08
N ILE A 175 -9.60 -44.60 -7.44
CA ILE A 175 -11.04 -44.48 -7.72
C ILE A 175 -11.22 -44.49 -9.23
N ASP A 176 -12.15 -45.31 -9.74
CA ASP A 176 -12.53 -45.42 -11.15
C ASP A 176 -11.34 -45.58 -12.13
N SER A 177 -10.28 -46.24 -11.66
CA SER A 177 -9.01 -46.41 -12.37
C SER A 177 -8.19 -47.55 -11.78
N ILE A 178 -7.10 -47.92 -12.46
CA ILE A 178 -6.22 -49.01 -12.04
C ILE A 178 -4.78 -48.48 -11.96
N PHE A 179 -4.02 -48.94 -10.97
CA PHE A 179 -2.58 -48.72 -10.97
C PHE A 179 -1.92 -49.65 -12.00
N ASN A 180 -1.33 -49.07 -13.04
CA ASN A 180 -0.68 -49.81 -14.14
C ASN A 180 0.67 -50.40 -13.75
N SER A 181 1.36 -49.76 -12.79
CA SER A 181 2.62 -50.26 -12.26
C SER A 181 2.81 -49.76 -10.84
N ILE A 182 3.20 -50.67 -9.98
CA ILE A 182 3.60 -50.39 -8.62
C ILE A 182 5.00 -51.00 -8.46
N ASN A 183 6.04 -50.19 -8.62
CA ASN A 183 7.42 -50.63 -8.33
C ASN A 183 7.66 -50.51 -6.82
N MET A 184 7.02 -51.39 -6.05
CA MET A 184 7.16 -51.53 -4.60
C MET A 184 7.97 -52.79 -4.27
N GLN A 185 8.66 -52.80 -3.12
CA GLN A 185 9.17 -54.06 -2.58
C GLN A 185 8.01 -55.03 -2.33
N LYS A 186 8.13 -56.28 -2.83
CA LYS A 186 7.22 -57.39 -2.50
C LYS A 186 7.15 -57.53 -0.98
N GLY A 187 5.99 -57.25 -0.38
CA GLY A 187 5.75 -57.49 1.05
C GLY A 187 4.94 -56.42 1.79
N ALA A 188 4.68 -55.25 1.20
CA ALA A 188 3.73 -54.29 1.78
C ALA A 188 2.29 -54.74 1.44
N THR A 189 1.65 -55.45 2.37
CA THR A 189 0.19 -55.65 2.34
C THR A 189 -0.52 -54.30 2.51
N PRO A 190 -1.71 -54.09 1.93
CA PRO A 190 -2.57 -52.93 2.18
C PRO A 190 -3.14 -52.84 3.61
N ASP A 191 -2.53 -53.49 4.60
CA ASP A 191 -3.15 -53.65 5.92
C ASP A 191 -2.97 -52.40 6.81
N ALA A 192 -4.11 -51.81 7.15
CA ALA A 192 -4.41 -50.87 8.23
C ALA A 192 -3.78 -49.46 8.20
N GLY A 193 -2.89 -49.14 7.26
CA GLY A 193 -2.38 -47.78 7.06
C GLY A 193 -3.20 -46.99 6.03
N VAL A 194 -3.50 -45.71 6.30
CA VAL A 194 -4.13 -44.80 5.34
C VAL A 194 -3.10 -44.45 4.24
N GLY A 195 -3.16 -45.05 3.04
CA GLY A 195 -2.34 -44.65 1.88
C GLY A 195 -1.52 -45.75 1.17
N THR A 196 -1.02 -45.46 -0.04
CA THR A 196 -0.11 -46.31 -0.84
C THR A 196 1.35 -45.97 -0.50
N ILE A 197 2.10 -46.93 0.04
CA ILE A 197 3.51 -46.72 0.38
C ILE A 197 4.40 -46.76 -0.88
N MET A 198 5.09 -45.67 -1.18
CA MET A 198 6.11 -45.58 -2.23
C MET A 198 7.49 -45.89 -1.61
N ILE A 199 7.98 -47.12 -1.77
CA ILE A 199 9.33 -47.55 -1.34
C ILE A 199 10.04 -48.40 -2.40
N GLY A 200 11.36 -48.23 -2.55
CA GLY A 200 12.17 -49.00 -3.50
C GLY A 200 13.34 -48.22 -4.13
N ARG A 201 14.04 -48.85 -5.08
CA ARG A 201 15.13 -48.20 -5.84
C ARG A 201 14.61 -47.09 -6.76
N THR A 202 13.40 -47.23 -7.26
CA THR A 202 12.67 -46.23 -8.05
C THR A 202 11.20 -46.30 -7.67
N PRO A 203 10.82 -45.79 -6.48
CA PRO A 203 9.46 -45.91 -5.98
C PRO A 203 8.52 -45.11 -6.89
N GLU A 204 7.57 -45.82 -7.49
CA GLU A 204 6.69 -45.25 -8.51
C GLU A 204 5.31 -45.89 -8.46
N VAL A 205 4.30 -45.01 -8.50
CA VAL A 205 2.91 -45.38 -8.71
C VAL A 205 2.45 -44.71 -10.00
N THR A 206 1.94 -45.51 -10.94
CA THR A 206 1.36 -45.00 -12.19
C THR A 206 -0.11 -45.37 -12.25
N GLN A 207 -0.96 -44.37 -12.52
CA GLN A 207 -2.41 -44.49 -12.63
C GLN A 207 -2.85 -44.08 -14.04
N LEU A 208 -3.77 -44.85 -14.63
CA LEU A 208 -4.43 -44.50 -15.89
C LEU A 208 -5.88 -44.14 -15.63
N LEU A 209 -6.31 -42.98 -16.16
CA LEU A 209 -7.70 -42.59 -16.28
C LEU A 209 -8.15 -42.88 -17.72
N PRO A 210 -8.71 -44.08 -18.01
CA PRO A 210 -9.00 -44.50 -19.39
C PRO A 210 -10.12 -43.68 -20.03
N ASN A 211 -11.05 -43.16 -19.22
CA ASN A 211 -12.13 -42.28 -19.66
C ASN A 211 -11.74 -40.79 -19.62
N GLY A 212 -10.46 -40.49 -19.33
CA GLY A 212 -9.97 -39.13 -19.11
C GLY A 212 -10.53 -38.50 -17.84
N ILE A 213 -10.59 -37.16 -17.85
CA ILE A 213 -11.13 -36.36 -16.75
C ILE A 213 -12.65 -36.31 -16.85
N ASP A 214 -13.35 -36.38 -15.72
CA ASP A 214 -14.81 -36.31 -15.67
C ASP A 214 -15.34 -35.04 -16.40
N ALA A 215 -16.30 -35.24 -17.30
CA ALA A 215 -16.94 -34.20 -18.09
C ALA A 215 -17.53 -33.06 -17.25
N ALA A 216 -17.92 -33.31 -16.00
CA ALA A 216 -18.40 -32.30 -15.07
C ALA A 216 -17.34 -31.25 -14.73
N LEU A 217 -16.05 -31.58 -14.80
CA LEU A 217 -14.94 -30.67 -14.53
C LEU A 217 -14.69 -29.69 -15.69
N TYR A 218 -15.13 -30.02 -16.92
CA TYR A 218 -15.10 -29.14 -18.09
C TYR A 218 -16.27 -28.15 -18.13
N LYS A 219 -17.37 -28.45 -17.44
CA LYS A 219 -18.64 -27.72 -17.54
C LYS A 219 -18.82 -26.68 -16.44
N GLY A 220 -19.24 -25.48 -16.85
CA GLY A 220 -19.81 -24.43 -16.01
C GLY A 220 -19.50 -23.04 -16.57
N THR A 221 -20.26 -22.03 -16.14
CA THR A 221 -20.05 -20.62 -16.47
C THR A 221 -19.28 -19.96 -15.34
N LEU A 222 -18.11 -19.36 -15.63
CA LEU A 222 -17.36 -18.51 -14.69
C LEU A 222 -18.34 -17.55 -14.00
N PRO A 223 -18.57 -17.66 -12.67
CA PRO A 223 -19.30 -16.61 -11.97
C PRO A 223 -18.36 -15.39 -11.95
N GLY A 224 -18.47 -14.57 -12.99
CA GLY A 224 -17.60 -13.42 -13.20
C GLY A 224 -16.73 -13.56 -14.44
N LYS A 225 -16.91 -12.64 -15.39
CA LYS A 225 -16.04 -12.44 -16.54
C LYS A 225 -14.56 -12.36 -16.11
N LYS A 226 -13.71 -13.09 -16.85
CA LYS A 226 -12.26 -12.93 -17.05
C LYS A 226 -11.35 -12.84 -15.79
N ASN A 227 -10.55 -13.89 -15.60
CA ASN A 227 -9.25 -13.89 -14.91
C ASN A 227 -9.19 -13.36 -13.46
N LYS A 228 -10.04 -13.86 -12.57
CA LYS A 228 -9.87 -13.67 -11.12
C LYS A 228 -9.31 -14.97 -10.53
N GLY A 229 -8.11 -14.89 -9.96
CA GLY A 229 -7.44 -16.00 -9.28
C GLY A 229 -8.25 -16.51 -8.08
N TYR A 230 -7.89 -17.71 -7.63
CA TYR A 230 -8.68 -18.56 -6.74
C TYR A 230 -8.85 -18.05 -5.29
N CYS A 231 -8.30 -16.87 -4.94
CA CYS A 231 -8.29 -16.38 -3.56
C CYS A 231 -8.71 -14.89 -3.48
N THR A 232 -9.83 -14.60 -2.81
CA THR A 232 -10.25 -13.23 -2.44
C THR A 232 -9.60 -12.80 -1.13
N TYR A 233 -9.24 -11.52 -1.05
CA TYR A 233 -8.67 -10.89 0.13
C TYR A 233 -9.67 -9.86 0.67
N VAL A 234 -9.86 -9.84 1.98
CA VAL A 234 -10.71 -8.89 2.69
C VAL A 234 -9.85 -8.04 3.62
N ALA A 235 -10.19 -6.76 3.73
CA ALA A 235 -9.61 -5.92 4.76
C ALA A 235 -10.03 -6.47 6.13
N LYS A 236 -9.06 -6.67 7.02
CA LYS A 236 -9.34 -6.98 8.41
C LYS A 236 -9.76 -5.69 9.08
N LEU A 237 -11.04 -5.34 8.95
CA LEU A 237 -11.63 -4.30 9.79
C LEU A 237 -11.52 -4.82 11.21
N TYR A 238 -10.62 -4.23 12.00
CA TYR A 238 -10.65 -4.41 13.44
C TYR A 238 -12.05 -4.01 13.91
N ARG A 239 -12.93 -5.00 14.13
CA ARG A 239 -14.03 -4.84 15.06
C ARG A 239 -13.36 -4.72 16.42
N ALA A 240 -12.93 -3.51 16.74
CA ALA A 240 -12.66 -3.14 18.11
C ALA A 240 -13.98 -3.36 18.85
N ASN A 241 -14.06 -4.44 19.63
CA ASN A 241 -14.90 -4.41 20.81
C ASN A 241 -14.40 -3.22 21.62
N MET A 242 -15.13 -2.11 21.53
CA MET A 242 -14.83 -0.85 22.19
C MET A 242 -15.05 -0.90 23.71
N ASP A 243 -15.38 -2.07 24.26
CA ASP A 243 -15.55 -2.23 25.69
C ASP A 243 -14.38 -3.02 26.28
N THR A 244 -13.58 -2.30 27.07
CA THR A 244 -12.67 -2.81 28.10
C THR A 244 -11.36 -3.49 27.64
N ALA A 245 -10.32 -2.69 27.44
CA ALA A 245 -8.98 -3.05 27.89
C ALA A 245 -8.07 -1.82 27.96
N ILE A 246 -7.79 -1.35 29.17
CA ILE A 246 -6.56 -0.60 29.44
C ILE A 246 -5.42 -1.56 29.07
N PRO A 247 -4.55 -1.26 28.08
CA PRO A 247 -3.50 -2.19 27.70
C PRO A 247 -2.50 -2.32 28.86
N SER A 248 -2.15 -3.57 29.21
CA SER A 248 -1.04 -3.82 30.13
C SER A 248 0.27 -3.22 29.58
N PRO A 249 1.15 -2.71 30.46
CA PRO A 249 2.45 -2.20 30.05
C PRO A 249 3.27 -3.35 29.44
N GLY A 250 3.60 -3.25 28.15
CA GLY A 250 4.42 -4.24 27.43
C GLY A 250 3.86 -4.75 26.11
N ARG A 251 2.63 -4.38 25.71
CA ARG A 251 2.24 -4.49 24.29
C ARG A 251 2.75 -3.26 23.54
N PRO A 252 3.38 -3.42 22.36
CA PRO A 252 3.74 -2.28 21.54
C PRO A 252 2.47 -1.51 21.21
N LEU A 253 2.49 -0.20 21.45
CA LEU A 253 1.38 0.65 21.07
C LEU A 253 1.33 0.66 19.54
N LEU A 254 0.16 0.37 18.95
CA LEU A 254 -0.01 0.42 17.50
C LEU A 254 0.23 1.84 16.95
N LEU A 255 0.08 2.88 17.80
CA LEU A 255 0.30 4.29 17.51
C LEU A 255 0.94 4.99 18.72
N PRO A 256 1.88 5.92 18.53
CA PRO A 256 2.35 6.81 19.59
C PRO A 256 1.18 7.53 20.27
N LYS A 257 1.13 7.49 21.60
CA LYS A 257 0.14 8.25 22.37
C LYS A 257 0.72 9.62 22.73
N VAL A 258 0.07 10.67 22.27
CA VAL A 258 0.43 12.07 22.54
C VAL A 258 -0.58 12.66 23.51
N THR A 259 -0.12 13.11 24.67
CA THR A 259 -0.94 13.78 25.68
C THR A 259 -0.46 15.19 25.87
N ILE A 260 -1.37 16.16 25.83
CA ILE A 260 -1.11 17.56 26.11
C ILE A 260 -1.87 17.96 27.35
N ARG A 261 -1.18 18.56 28.31
CA ARG A 261 -1.78 19.14 29.52
C ARG A 261 -1.48 20.62 29.59
N THR A 262 -2.51 21.42 29.87
CA THR A 262 -2.41 22.86 30.02
C THR A 262 -3.49 23.34 30.98
N GLU A 263 -3.34 24.55 31.51
CA GLU A 263 -4.41 25.19 32.26
C GLU A 263 -5.64 25.42 31.37
N GLU A 264 -6.84 25.32 31.95
CA GLU A 264 -8.10 25.44 31.20
C GLU A 264 -8.23 26.83 30.54
N GLN A 265 -7.81 27.90 31.22
CA GLN A 265 -7.79 29.26 30.68
C GLN A 265 -6.86 29.45 29.46
N ASN A 266 -5.94 28.50 29.21
CA ASN A 266 -5.12 28.55 28.00
C ASN A 266 -5.88 28.00 26.79
N LEU A 267 -6.87 27.13 27.01
CA LEU A 267 -7.74 26.60 25.98
C LEU A 267 -8.97 27.49 25.77
N TYR A 268 -9.63 27.90 26.84
CA TYR A 268 -10.90 28.63 26.80
C TYR A 268 -10.83 29.98 27.54
N GLY A 269 -11.83 30.82 27.32
CA GLY A 269 -11.94 32.16 27.90
C GLY A 269 -11.26 33.26 27.06
N GLU A 270 -11.16 34.46 27.63
CA GLU A 270 -10.67 35.67 26.96
C GLU A 270 -9.27 35.49 26.33
N GLN A 271 -8.42 34.66 26.94
CA GLN A 271 -7.07 34.38 26.48
C GLN A 271 -6.91 32.96 25.91
N GLY A 272 -8.00 32.19 25.84
CA GLY A 272 -7.98 30.80 25.40
C GLY A 272 -7.77 30.65 23.89
N ILE A 273 -6.91 29.73 23.47
CA ILE A 273 -6.58 29.53 22.04
C ILE A 273 -7.74 28.94 21.22
N LEU A 274 -8.73 28.31 21.86
CA LEU A 274 -9.89 27.71 21.20
C LEU A 274 -11.05 28.68 21.05
N ASP A 275 -11.17 29.67 21.94
CA ASP A 275 -12.15 30.76 21.79
C ASP A 275 -11.64 31.89 20.89
N ASN A 276 -10.32 31.94 20.65
CA ASN A 276 -9.63 32.97 19.88
C ASN A 276 -8.81 32.38 18.70
N LYS A 277 -9.46 31.54 17.87
CA LYS A 277 -8.80 30.71 16.84
C LYS A 277 -8.08 31.49 15.73
N ASP A 278 -8.50 32.72 15.46
CA ASP A 278 -7.92 33.62 14.45
C ASP A 278 -6.65 34.34 14.94
N GLN A 279 -6.42 34.31 16.24
CA GLN A 279 -5.33 35.04 16.85
C GLN A 279 -3.96 34.40 16.63
N HIS A 280 -2.95 35.26 16.56
CA HIS A 280 -1.60 34.86 16.14
C HIS A 280 -0.47 35.61 16.84
N GLY A 281 0.74 35.04 16.75
CA GLY A 281 1.94 35.58 17.38
C GLY A 281 2.22 34.98 18.76
N ARG A 282 3.27 35.50 19.42
CA ARG A 282 3.84 34.92 20.64
C ARG A 282 2.90 34.98 21.85
N ASN A 283 1.95 35.92 21.87
CA ASN A 283 1.00 36.09 22.99
C ASN A 283 -0.12 35.04 22.99
N TRP A 284 -0.35 34.42 21.83
CA TRP A 284 -1.34 33.36 21.59
C TRP A 284 -0.70 31.96 21.56
N GLU A 285 0.55 31.86 22.00
CA GLU A 285 1.27 30.62 22.24
C GLU A 285 1.28 30.39 23.76
N LYS A 286 0.49 29.43 24.24
CA LYS A 286 0.27 29.18 25.67
C LYS A 286 1.16 28.05 26.21
N PRO A 287 1.61 28.11 27.46
CA PRO A 287 2.43 27.05 28.04
C PRO A 287 1.62 25.75 28.19
N ALA A 288 2.22 24.62 27.81
CA ALA A 288 1.65 23.29 28.00
C ALA A 288 2.75 22.26 28.29
N ILE A 289 2.34 21.08 28.74
CA ILE A 289 3.18 19.90 28.94
C ILE A 289 2.79 18.87 27.88
N LEU A 290 3.75 18.47 27.06
CA LEU A 290 3.66 17.36 26.13
C LEU A 290 4.20 16.10 26.79
N ASN A 291 3.43 15.03 26.72
CA ASN A 291 3.81 13.68 27.10
C ASN A 291 3.65 12.76 25.90
N VAL A 292 4.71 12.04 25.51
CA VAL A 292 4.69 11.08 24.41
C VAL A 292 5.03 9.70 24.94
N ILE A 293 4.18 8.72 24.63
CA ILE A 293 4.38 7.31 24.97
C ILE A 293 4.44 6.51 23.67
N ASN A 294 5.57 5.87 23.42
CA ASN A 294 5.81 5.14 22.17
C ASN A 294 6.91 4.08 22.35
N ASP A 295 6.54 2.84 22.71
CA ASP A 295 7.39 1.64 22.92
C ASP A 295 8.66 1.77 23.82
N LYS A 296 9.03 3.00 24.17
CA LYS A 296 10.15 3.52 24.94
C LYS A 296 9.60 4.43 26.05
N PRO A 297 10.42 4.82 27.05
CA PRO A 297 9.97 5.64 28.17
C PRO A 297 9.26 6.93 27.77
N ILE A 298 8.37 7.39 28.65
CA ILE A 298 7.58 8.61 28.49
C ILE A 298 8.52 9.81 28.29
N VAL A 299 8.35 10.52 27.19
CA VAL A 299 9.03 11.81 26.96
C VAL A 299 8.11 12.92 27.45
N GLU A 300 8.45 13.51 28.60
CA GLU A 300 7.78 14.70 29.12
C GLU A 300 8.57 15.97 28.76
N GLN A 301 7.88 16.97 28.21
CA GLN A 301 8.47 18.24 27.83
C GLN A 301 7.49 19.39 27.92
N LYS A 302 7.95 20.54 28.43
CA LYS A 302 7.24 21.81 28.34
C LYS A 302 7.33 22.40 26.93
N ILE A 303 6.20 22.83 26.38
CA ILE A 303 6.05 23.34 25.01
C ILE A 303 5.13 24.56 24.98
N GLY A 304 5.19 25.32 23.88
CA GLY A 304 4.17 26.30 23.53
C GLY A 304 3.06 25.65 22.70
N LEU A 305 1.81 25.85 23.09
CA LEU A 305 0.62 25.33 22.43
C LEU A 305 -0.12 26.47 21.73
N ARG A 306 -0.58 26.24 20.51
CA ARG A 306 -1.44 27.18 19.78
C ARG A 306 -2.41 26.43 18.88
N PHE A 307 -3.54 27.04 18.56
CA PHE A 307 -4.44 26.54 17.52
C PHE A 307 -3.76 26.51 16.13
N HIS A 308 -4.10 25.51 15.32
CA HIS A 308 -3.64 25.35 13.94
C HIS A 308 -4.84 25.39 12.96
N GLY A 309 -4.83 26.35 12.02
CA GLY A 309 -5.82 26.42 10.95
C GLY A 309 -6.08 27.86 10.50
N GLY A 310 -6.77 28.04 9.38
CA GLY A 310 -6.92 29.35 8.72
C GLY A 310 -8.33 29.82 8.39
N THR A 311 -9.40 29.13 8.84
CA THR A 311 -10.77 29.52 8.46
C THR A 311 -11.77 29.38 9.61
N PRO A 312 -12.66 30.37 9.84
CA PRO A 312 -13.75 30.31 10.83
C PRO A 312 -14.76 29.18 10.60
N GLY A 313 -14.75 28.55 9.42
CA GLY A 313 -15.65 27.44 9.05
C GLY A 313 -15.43 26.14 9.80
N ARG A 314 -14.36 26.02 10.61
CA ARG A 314 -14.14 24.88 11.53
C ARG A 314 -15.00 25.05 12.79
N LYS A 315 -16.32 24.96 12.61
CA LYS A 315 -17.30 24.98 13.69
C LYS A 315 -17.36 23.60 14.37
N LYS A 316 -17.20 23.65 15.70
CA LYS A 316 -17.36 22.63 16.74
C LYS A 316 -16.59 21.31 16.58
N ASP A 317 -15.82 21.02 17.62
CA ASP A 317 -15.32 19.69 18.04
C ASP A 317 -14.09 19.13 17.31
N ILE A 318 -13.51 19.85 16.35
CA ILE A 318 -12.34 19.38 15.61
C ILE A 318 -11.23 20.43 15.59
N GLU A 319 -10.20 20.20 16.41
CA GLU A 319 -9.17 21.17 16.74
C GLU A 319 -7.80 20.63 16.36
N SER A 320 -7.09 21.34 15.48
CA SER A 320 -5.68 21.05 15.20
C SER A 320 -4.80 21.96 16.05
N PHE A 321 -3.63 21.48 16.43
CA PHE A 321 -2.71 22.19 17.33
C PHE A 321 -1.33 22.37 16.69
N ARG A 322 -0.65 23.45 17.03
CA ARG A 322 0.80 23.64 16.79
C ARG A 322 1.52 23.59 18.12
N LEU A 323 2.56 22.77 18.18
CA LEU A 323 3.45 22.63 19.33
C LEU A 323 4.78 23.29 18.99
N TYR A 324 5.23 24.19 19.85
CA TYR A 324 6.48 24.93 19.72
C TYR A 324 7.46 24.48 20.80
N ALA A 325 8.53 23.81 20.38
CA ALA A 325 9.69 23.60 21.22
C ALA A 325 10.52 24.89 21.23
N ARG A 326 10.79 25.44 22.43
CA ARG A 326 11.55 26.69 22.61
C ARG A 326 12.30 26.63 23.92
N SER A 327 13.51 27.20 23.95
CA SER A 327 14.32 27.28 25.16
C SER A 327 13.61 27.96 26.33
N ARG A 328 12.70 28.93 26.06
CA ARG A 328 11.91 29.60 27.10
C ARG A 328 10.96 28.66 27.87
N PHE A 329 10.60 27.52 27.29
CA PHE A 329 9.79 26.51 27.98
C PHE A 329 10.65 25.37 28.54
N GLY A 330 11.88 25.20 28.04
CA GLY A 330 12.79 24.14 28.44
C GLY A 330 13.66 23.71 27.25
N LYS A 331 13.32 22.59 26.61
CA LYS A 331 14.04 22.09 25.43
C LYS A 331 13.58 22.82 24.16
N SER A 332 14.54 23.14 23.29
CA SER A 332 14.31 23.79 21.99
C SER A 332 13.86 22.85 20.88
N HIS A 333 13.83 21.54 21.14
CA HIS A 333 13.42 20.50 20.22
C HIS A 333 12.56 19.45 20.93
N ILE A 334 11.68 18.79 20.19
CA ILE A 334 10.89 17.61 20.59
C ILE A 334 11.54 16.40 19.92
N ASP A 335 11.86 15.36 20.70
CA ASP A 335 12.47 14.13 20.18
C ASP A 335 11.65 13.54 19.03
N ALA A 336 12.25 13.47 17.84
CA ALA A 336 11.57 12.96 16.67
C ALA A 336 11.29 11.45 16.76
N GLU A 337 12.14 10.67 17.44
CA GLU A 337 11.92 9.23 17.56
C GLU A 337 10.66 8.92 18.36
N SER A 338 10.42 9.66 19.45
CA SER A 338 9.21 9.52 20.26
C SER A 338 7.91 9.70 19.46
N ILE A 339 7.90 10.58 18.45
CA ILE A 339 6.73 10.84 17.61
C ILE A 339 6.68 9.90 16.40
N LEU A 340 7.82 9.62 15.76
CA LEU A 340 7.86 8.86 14.51
C LEU A 340 7.88 7.33 14.71
N GLY A 341 8.23 6.84 15.91
CA GLY A 341 8.48 5.41 16.15
C GLY A 341 9.72 4.87 15.44
N ARG A 342 10.57 5.76 14.92
CA ARG A 342 11.82 5.43 14.23
C ARG A 342 12.81 6.59 14.40
N PRO A 343 14.12 6.32 14.39
CA PRO A 343 15.14 7.36 14.50
C PRO A 343 14.93 8.46 13.44
N GLY A 344 14.85 9.71 13.89
CA GLY A 344 14.88 10.90 13.05
C GLY A 344 16.30 11.42 12.89
N LYS A 345 16.63 11.99 11.72
CA LYS A 345 17.93 12.68 11.54
C LYS A 345 18.05 13.95 12.38
N LEU A 346 16.92 14.61 12.63
CA LEU A 346 16.80 15.87 13.35
C LEU A 346 15.58 15.81 14.28
N ASP A 347 15.62 16.51 15.40
CA ASP A 347 14.44 16.65 16.27
C ASP A 347 13.50 17.75 15.77
N PHE A 348 12.26 17.76 16.26
CA PHE A 348 11.26 18.73 15.81
C PHE A 348 11.32 20.03 16.61
N ARG A 349 11.53 21.16 15.93
CA ARG A 349 11.31 22.49 16.55
C ARG A 349 9.82 22.84 16.66
N THR A 350 9.05 22.46 15.65
CA THR A 350 7.63 22.74 15.55
C THR A 350 6.89 21.51 15.03
N LEU A 351 5.88 21.07 15.77
CA LEU A 351 5.02 19.97 15.37
C LEU A 351 3.60 20.50 15.13
N VAL A 352 2.92 19.99 14.12
CA VAL A 352 1.49 20.18 13.92
C VAL A 352 0.81 18.87 14.26
N LEU A 353 -0.19 18.93 15.14
CA LEU A 353 -1.15 17.86 15.34
C LEU A 353 -2.37 18.22 14.52
N LYS A 354 -2.44 17.68 13.30
CA LYS A 354 -3.49 17.99 12.33
C LYS A 354 -4.59 16.95 12.41
N TYR A 355 -5.81 17.43 12.57
CA TYR A 355 -7.00 16.68 12.22
C TYR A 355 -7.39 17.03 10.78
N THR A 356 -7.66 16.02 9.96
CA THR A 356 -8.00 16.20 8.54
C THR A 356 -9.51 16.12 8.37
N TYR A 357 -10.17 17.22 8.72
CA TYR A 357 -11.58 17.44 8.47
C TYR A 357 -11.74 18.65 7.57
N GLN A 358 -12.65 18.54 6.61
CA GLN A 358 -12.95 19.65 5.71
C GLN A 358 -14.45 19.86 5.56
N VAL A 359 -14.82 21.11 5.37
CA VAL A 359 -16.16 21.48 4.89
C VAL A 359 -16.04 21.74 3.40
N LEU A 360 -16.52 20.82 2.59
CA LEU A 360 -16.56 20.95 1.13
C LEU A 360 -18.00 21.30 0.73
N GLN A 361 -18.19 22.47 0.12
CA GLN A 361 -19.52 22.94 -0.32
C GLN A 361 -20.58 22.85 0.79
N ASP A 362 -20.26 23.37 1.97
CA ASP A 362 -21.09 23.33 3.18
C ASP A 362 -21.40 21.93 3.74
N THR A 363 -20.79 20.88 3.19
CA THR A 363 -20.91 19.51 3.68
C THR A 363 -19.67 19.12 4.50
N PRO A 364 -19.84 18.77 5.78
CA PRO A 364 -18.85 18.06 6.58
C PRO A 364 -18.33 16.81 5.87
N VAL A 365 -17.03 16.76 5.59
CA VAL A 365 -16.36 15.56 5.10
C VAL A 365 -15.21 15.25 6.04
N ASP A 366 -15.35 14.16 6.78
CA ASP A 366 -14.23 13.58 7.50
C ASP A 366 -13.34 12.85 6.49
N LEU A 367 -12.22 13.47 6.15
CA LEU A 367 -11.27 12.92 5.19
C LEU A 367 -10.36 11.87 5.81
N ASN A 368 -10.43 11.68 7.13
CA ASN A 368 -9.60 10.77 7.91
C ASN A 368 -8.08 11.07 7.78
N PRO A 369 -7.31 11.15 8.88
CA PRO A 369 -5.86 11.39 8.84
C PRO A 369 -5.06 10.46 7.90
N PHE A 370 -5.62 9.30 7.54
CA PHE A 370 -5.05 8.38 6.57
C PHE A 370 -4.85 8.97 5.17
N VAL A 371 -5.76 9.81 4.65
CA VAL A 371 -5.62 10.34 3.28
C VAL A 371 -4.36 11.18 3.16
N HIS A 372 -4.19 12.12 4.09
CA HIS A 372 -3.03 13.01 4.10
C HIS A 372 -1.74 12.25 4.41
N SER A 373 -1.73 11.38 5.44
CA SER A 373 -0.53 10.58 5.76
C SER A 373 -0.13 9.66 4.60
N PHE A 374 -1.08 9.01 3.94
CA PHE A 374 -0.79 8.15 2.80
C PHE A 374 -0.22 8.93 1.60
N ALA A 375 -0.72 10.13 1.33
CA ALA A 375 -0.17 11.01 0.30
C ALA A 375 1.27 11.44 0.64
N LEU A 376 1.55 11.78 1.90
CA LEU A 376 2.90 12.11 2.36
C LEU A 376 3.84 10.88 2.30
N ASP A 377 3.35 9.68 2.60
CA ASP A 377 4.12 8.43 2.45
C ASP A 377 4.48 8.15 0.98
N ILE A 378 3.55 8.39 0.05
CA ILE A 378 3.84 8.33 -1.39
C ILE A 378 4.89 9.38 -1.74
N GLY A 379 4.76 10.61 -1.23
CA GLY A 379 5.73 11.69 -1.41
C GLY A 379 7.15 11.26 -1.01
N ASN A 380 7.30 10.72 0.19
CA ASN A 380 8.56 10.15 0.66
C ASN A 380 9.09 9.04 -0.28
N ARG A 381 8.19 8.20 -0.82
CA ARG A 381 8.58 7.08 -1.68
C ARG A 381 9.02 7.49 -3.08
N VAL A 382 8.48 8.60 -3.61
CA VAL A 382 8.87 9.19 -4.90
C VAL A 382 9.95 10.25 -4.76
N ASN A 383 10.57 10.39 -3.58
CA ASN A 383 11.58 11.41 -3.27
C ASN A 383 11.09 12.84 -3.49
N ALA A 384 9.78 13.10 -3.30
CA ALA A 384 9.28 14.45 -3.14
C ALA A 384 9.58 14.95 -1.72
N LEU A 385 9.88 16.23 -1.56
CA LEU A 385 10.17 16.80 -0.25
C LEU A 385 8.85 17.10 0.49
N VAL A 386 8.55 16.27 1.48
CA VAL A 386 7.35 16.35 2.31
C VAL A 386 7.71 16.39 3.80
N PRO A 387 6.84 16.93 4.66
CA PRO A 387 7.00 16.87 6.10
C PRO A 387 7.18 15.45 6.62
N ARG A 388 8.11 15.30 7.56
CA ARG A 388 8.18 14.09 8.39
C ARG A 388 6.92 14.01 9.24
N HIS A 389 6.32 12.83 9.30
CA HIS A 389 5.02 12.66 9.90
C HIS A 389 4.82 11.26 10.48
N ALA A 390 3.84 11.14 11.36
CA ALA A 390 3.30 9.90 11.91
C ALA A 390 1.85 10.09 12.34
N LEU A 391 1.10 9.01 12.36
CA LEU A 391 -0.22 8.97 12.98
C LEU A 391 -0.05 8.80 14.50
N VAL A 392 -0.83 9.55 15.28
CA VAL A 392 -0.77 9.54 16.74
C VAL A 392 -2.17 9.50 17.34
N ASP A 393 -2.27 8.94 18.54
CA ASP A 393 -3.48 8.99 19.36
C ASP A 393 -3.40 10.17 20.34
N LEU A 394 -4.29 11.16 20.20
CA LEU A 394 -4.22 12.43 20.91
C LEU A 394 -5.17 12.51 22.12
N THR A 395 -4.65 13.01 23.23
CA THR A 395 -5.42 13.43 24.41
C THR A 395 -5.03 14.86 24.80
N VAL A 396 -6.00 15.72 25.10
CA VAL A 396 -5.78 17.10 25.57
C VAL A 396 -6.58 17.33 26.85
N ASN A 397 -5.94 17.74 27.96
CA ASN A 397 -6.59 17.91 29.27
C ASN A 397 -7.48 16.71 29.66
N ASP A 398 -6.93 15.50 29.50
CA ASP A 398 -7.61 14.22 29.76
C ASP A 398 -8.83 13.91 28.85
N GLU A 399 -9.18 14.80 27.92
CA GLU A 399 -10.15 14.56 26.85
C GLU A 399 -9.49 13.82 25.67
N HIS A 400 -10.01 12.64 25.33
CA HIS A 400 -9.56 11.87 24.18
C HIS A 400 -10.05 12.51 22.88
N LYS A 401 -9.12 12.93 22.02
CA LYS A 401 -9.41 13.59 20.74
C LYS A 401 -9.36 12.61 19.55
N GLY A 402 -8.80 11.42 19.72
CA GLY A 402 -8.72 10.37 18.70
C GLY A 402 -7.48 10.43 17.81
N LEU A 403 -7.62 9.95 16.57
CA LEU A 403 -6.52 9.82 15.62
C LEU A 403 -6.13 11.17 15.01
N PHE A 404 -4.84 11.50 15.04
CA PHE A 404 -4.28 12.73 14.49
C PHE A 404 -3.06 12.45 13.62
N LEU A 405 -2.78 13.35 12.68
CA LEU A 405 -1.53 13.40 11.96
C LEU A 405 -0.56 14.34 12.69
N ALA A 406 0.47 13.78 13.31
CA ALA A 406 1.61 14.55 13.79
C ALA A 406 2.57 14.78 12.61
N MET A 407 2.82 16.04 12.26
CA MET A 407 3.69 16.40 11.13
C MET A 407 4.56 17.61 11.44
N GLU A 408 5.79 17.57 10.96
CA GLU A 408 6.76 18.66 11.10
C GLU A 408 6.26 19.94 10.41
N HIS A 409 6.23 21.09 11.08
CA HIS A 409 5.81 22.35 10.44
C HIS A 409 6.93 22.95 9.59
N GLN A 410 6.60 23.48 8.40
CA GLN A 410 7.51 24.21 7.50
C GLN A 410 7.76 25.66 7.95
N ALA A 411 8.21 25.85 9.18
CA ALA A 411 8.67 27.16 9.66
C ALA A 411 10.12 27.39 9.23
N GLU A 412 10.56 28.64 9.11
CA GLU A 412 11.95 29.00 8.75
C GLU A 412 12.98 28.26 9.60
N ARG A 413 12.81 28.25 10.93
CA ARG A 413 13.70 27.51 11.83
C ARG A 413 13.80 26.01 11.54
N THR A 414 12.73 25.40 11.02
CA THR A 414 12.72 24.00 10.63
C THR A 414 13.51 23.82 9.34
N ILE A 415 13.29 24.69 8.36
CA ILE A 415 14.00 24.65 7.08
C ILE A 415 15.50 24.93 7.28
N ALA A 416 15.85 25.85 8.17
CA ALA A 416 17.23 26.13 8.53
C ALA A 416 17.95 24.89 9.09
N ASP A 417 17.28 24.09 9.92
CA ASP A 417 17.85 22.82 10.41
C ASP A 417 18.03 21.81 9.26
N TRP A 418 17.11 21.76 8.29
CA TRP A 418 17.23 20.88 7.12
C TRP A 418 18.42 21.25 6.24
N LEU A 419 18.64 22.55 6.03
CA LEU A 419 19.72 23.07 5.19
C LEU A 419 21.06 23.16 5.93
N GLY A 420 21.06 23.24 7.26
CA GLY A 420 22.25 23.51 8.07
C GLY A 420 22.73 24.96 8.04
N HIS A 421 21.95 25.89 7.46
CA HIS A 421 22.24 27.32 7.41
C HIS A 421 20.95 28.15 7.37
N GLU A 422 21.05 29.45 7.70
CA GLU A 422 19.93 30.40 7.69
C GLU A 422 19.86 31.28 6.43
N ASN A 423 20.83 31.13 5.52
CA ASN A 423 20.90 31.92 4.29
C ASN A 423 19.95 31.40 3.17
N PHE A 424 18.65 31.62 3.35
CA PHE A 424 17.63 31.29 2.36
C PHE A 424 16.43 32.22 2.50
N VAL A 425 15.59 32.22 1.47
CA VAL A 425 14.30 32.93 1.47
C VAL A 425 13.18 31.91 1.31
N LEU A 426 12.10 32.03 2.08
CA LEU A 426 10.90 31.20 1.91
C LEU A 426 9.79 31.97 1.23
N TYR A 427 9.28 31.41 0.15
CA TYR A 427 8.00 31.83 -0.40
C TYR A 427 6.93 30.83 0.05
N LYS A 428 5.94 31.29 0.81
CA LYS A 428 4.87 30.46 1.39
C LYS A 428 3.62 30.56 0.53
N TYR A 429 3.16 29.43 -0.01
CA TYR A 429 1.92 29.41 -0.76
C TYR A 429 0.73 29.77 0.13
N LYS A 430 -0.25 30.48 -0.45
CA LYS A 430 -1.48 30.95 0.23
C LYS A 430 -1.23 31.73 1.52
N SER A 431 -0.09 32.42 1.59
CA SER A 431 0.26 33.33 2.67
C SER A 431 0.57 34.72 2.13
N HIS A 432 0.63 35.70 3.02
CA HIS A 432 1.18 37.00 2.67
C HIS A 432 2.71 36.87 2.62
N ASN A 433 3.30 37.17 1.46
CA ASN A 433 4.74 37.21 1.26
C ASN A 433 5.14 38.66 0.98
N THR A 434 6.24 39.09 1.58
CA THR A 434 6.87 40.38 1.34
C THR A 434 7.51 40.43 -0.05
N ASP A 435 7.91 41.62 -0.49
CA ASP A 435 8.67 41.78 -1.75
C ASP A 435 9.99 41.03 -1.71
N HIS A 436 10.67 41.03 -0.56
CA HIS A 436 11.90 40.27 -0.34
C HIS A 436 11.70 38.76 -0.55
N GLU A 437 10.54 38.22 -0.17
CA GLU A 437 10.18 36.81 -0.33
C GLU A 437 9.72 36.47 -1.75
N SER A 438 9.03 37.40 -2.42
CA SER A 438 8.37 37.16 -3.71
C SER A 438 9.27 37.45 -4.91
N VAL A 439 10.02 38.55 -4.88
CA VAL A 439 10.80 39.04 -6.04
C VAL A 439 11.81 38.01 -6.55
N PRO A 440 12.59 37.30 -5.70
CA PRO A 440 13.55 36.31 -6.19
C PRO A 440 12.88 35.21 -7.02
N LEU A 441 11.78 34.63 -6.53
CA LEU A 441 11.02 33.59 -7.22
C LEU A 441 10.47 34.08 -8.56
N PHE A 442 9.79 35.24 -8.56
CA PHE A 442 9.21 35.79 -9.80
C PHE A 442 10.27 36.23 -10.81
N SER A 443 11.45 36.67 -10.34
CA SER A 443 12.56 37.02 -11.23
C SER A 443 13.09 35.80 -11.99
N VAL A 444 13.22 34.66 -11.32
CA VAL A 444 13.62 33.38 -11.95
C VAL A 444 12.54 32.92 -12.91
N ALA A 445 11.28 32.92 -12.49
CA ALA A 445 10.15 32.55 -13.35
C ALA A 445 10.11 33.41 -14.63
N TYR A 446 10.31 34.72 -14.51
CA TYR A 446 10.35 35.64 -15.64
C TYR A 446 11.50 35.35 -16.62
N ARG A 447 12.71 35.00 -16.13
CA ARG A 447 13.84 34.59 -16.98
C ARG A 447 13.51 33.33 -17.77
N ILE A 448 13.00 32.30 -17.08
CA ILE A 448 12.61 31.01 -17.69
C ILE A 448 11.55 31.23 -18.80
N LEU A 449 10.52 32.04 -18.52
CA LEU A 449 9.41 32.30 -19.45
C LEU A 449 9.85 33.02 -20.74
N LYS A 450 10.94 33.79 -20.68
CA LYS A 450 11.54 34.49 -21.83
C LYS A 450 12.37 33.60 -22.75
N LYS A 451 12.88 32.47 -22.23
CA LYS A 451 13.65 31.53 -23.03
C LYS A 451 12.76 30.57 -23.83
N ARG A 452 13.36 29.91 -24.82
CA ARG A 452 12.73 28.85 -25.61
C ARG A 452 13.74 27.72 -25.85
N GLY A 453 13.26 26.51 -26.05
CA GLY A 453 14.15 25.41 -26.44
C GLY A 453 15.12 25.01 -25.34
N GLU A 454 16.29 24.56 -25.74
CA GLU A 454 17.33 24.08 -24.81
C GLU A 454 17.74 25.15 -23.79
N GLU A 455 17.67 26.44 -24.16
CA GLU A 455 17.91 27.54 -23.22
C GLU A 455 16.95 27.54 -22.03
N THR A 456 15.66 27.24 -22.24
CA THR A 456 14.70 27.13 -21.12
C THR A 456 15.08 25.98 -20.20
N LEU A 457 15.51 24.84 -20.76
CA LEU A 457 15.93 23.69 -19.97
C LEU A 457 17.21 23.99 -19.18
N GLN A 458 18.10 24.78 -19.75
CA GLN A 458 19.32 25.22 -19.08
C GLN A 458 19.02 26.15 -17.90
N GLU A 459 18.20 27.19 -18.10
CA GLU A 459 17.76 28.08 -17.00
C GLU A 459 17.05 27.32 -15.89
N LEU A 460 16.20 26.35 -16.26
CA LEU A 460 15.52 25.48 -15.31
C LEU A 460 16.51 24.70 -14.45
N LYS A 461 17.55 24.12 -15.05
CA LYS A 461 18.59 23.36 -14.34
C LYS A 461 19.51 24.24 -13.50
N GLU A 462 19.73 25.48 -13.92
CA GLU A 462 20.58 26.44 -13.20
C GLU A 462 19.91 26.98 -11.94
N HIS A 463 18.57 27.06 -11.93
CA HIS A 463 17.85 27.74 -10.86
C HIS A 463 16.93 26.84 -10.02
N LEU A 464 16.53 25.68 -10.52
CA LEU A 464 15.64 24.77 -9.80
C LEU A 464 16.37 23.48 -9.47
N ALA A 465 16.08 22.92 -8.29
CA ALA A 465 16.36 21.53 -7.99
C ALA A 465 15.41 20.64 -8.84
N ILE A 466 15.75 20.44 -10.12
CA ILE A 466 14.82 19.92 -11.14
C ILE A 466 14.18 18.59 -10.76
N ASP A 467 14.96 17.68 -10.18
CA ASP A 467 14.42 16.39 -9.73
C ASP A 467 13.39 16.56 -8.60
N ASN A 468 13.63 17.47 -7.66
CA ASN A 468 12.68 17.79 -6.59
C ASN A 468 11.39 18.41 -7.17
N VAL A 469 11.49 19.35 -8.09
CA VAL A 469 10.32 20.00 -8.74
C VAL A 469 9.51 18.96 -9.51
N ILE A 470 10.18 18.10 -10.30
CA ILE A 470 9.53 17.02 -11.04
C ILE A 470 8.82 16.06 -10.06
N ASN A 471 9.48 15.63 -8.99
CA ASN A 471 8.87 14.74 -8.01
C ASN A 471 7.67 15.39 -7.31
N SER A 472 7.72 16.69 -7.03
CA SER A 472 6.60 17.44 -6.47
C SER A 472 5.39 17.47 -7.40
N ILE A 473 5.61 17.75 -8.69
CA ILE A 473 4.55 17.75 -9.72
C ILE A 473 3.98 16.35 -9.91
N LEU A 474 4.85 15.33 -10.01
CA LEU A 474 4.44 13.93 -10.15
C LEU A 474 3.64 13.46 -8.95
N LEU A 475 4.05 13.84 -7.73
CA LEU A 475 3.30 13.55 -6.51
C LEU A 475 1.88 14.10 -6.60
N SER A 476 1.74 15.42 -6.80
CA SER A 476 0.43 16.07 -6.85
C SER A 476 -0.46 15.52 -7.98
N ALA A 477 0.13 15.18 -9.14
CA ALA A 477 -0.61 14.56 -10.23
C ALA A 477 -1.07 13.13 -9.89
N TYR A 478 -0.19 12.33 -9.28
CA TYR A 478 -0.44 10.94 -8.94
C TYR A 478 -1.49 10.80 -7.84
N VAL A 479 -1.36 11.58 -6.77
CA VAL A 479 -2.34 11.58 -5.68
C VAL A 479 -3.59 12.37 -6.02
N ALA A 480 -3.66 12.95 -7.22
CA ALA A 480 -4.79 13.71 -7.72
C ALA A 480 -5.22 14.90 -6.84
N ASP A 481 -4.28 15.47 -6.12
CA ASP A 481 -4.49 16.60 -5.22
C ASP A 481 -4.86 17.85 -6.05
N ASP A 482 -6.11 18.28 -5.90
CA ASP A 482 -6.64 19.45 -6.59
C ASP A 482 -6.36 20.77 -5.87
N ASP A 483 -5.79 20.71 -4.66
CA ASP A 483 -5.36 21.87 -3.90
C ASP A 483 -3.83 21.99 -3.78
N SER A 484 -3.12 21.45 -4.77
CA SER A 484 -1.68 21.21 -4.67
C SER A 484 -0.79 22.43 -4.35
N CYS A 485 -1.22 23.66 -4.61
CA CYS A 485 -0.45 24.89 -4.40
C CYS A 485 -0.37 25.26 -2.91
N GLN A 486 0.29 24.39 -2.16
CA GLN A 486 0.45 24.41 -0.72
C GLN A 486 1.90 24.09 -0.38
N GLY A 487 2.39 24.66 0.72
CA GLY A 487 3.75 24.46 1.21
C GLY A 487 4.65 25.67 0.98
N VAL A 488 5.94 25.43 0.82
CA VAL A 488 6.94 26.49 0.62
C VAL A 488 7.89 26.20 -0.53
N GLU A 489 8.29 27.25 -1.23
CA GLU A 489 9.49 27.28 -2.07
C GLU A 489 10.65 27.81 -1.21
N ILE A 490 11.76 27.09 -1.22
CA ILE A 490 12.99 27.41 -0.51
C ILE A 490 13.99 27.93 -1.53
N ILE A 491 14.33 29.21 -1.43
CA ILE A 491 15.24 29.89 -2.34
C ILE A 491 16.57 30.02 -1.62
N SER A 492 17.43 29.03 -1.80
CA SER A 492 18.76 29.01 -1.19
C SER A 492 19.70 29.91 -2.00
N GLN A 493 20.37 30.83 -1.32
CA GLN A 493 21.34 31.72 -1.93
C GLN A 493 22.73 31.28 -1.48
N ASN A 494 23.53 30.78 -2.42
CA ASN A 494 24.96 30.59 -2.23
C ASN A 494 25.70 31.67 -3.05
N GLU A 495 26.97 31.91 -2.74
CA GLU A 495 27.78 32.96 -3.40
C GLU A 495 27.82 32.81 -4.94
N GLU A 496 27.62 31.60 -5.47
CA GLU A 496 27.72 31.28 -6.89
C GLU A 496 26.39 30.88 -7.57
N SER A 497 25.31 30.63 -6.81
CA SER A 497 24.06 30.12 -7.39
C SER A 497 22.83 30.36 -6.51
N THR A 498 21.68 30.52 -7.16
CA THR A 498 20.36 30.43 -6.53
C THR A 498 19.73 29.10 -6.92
N GLU A 499 19.41 28.25 -5.94
CA GLU A 499 18.67 27.01 -6.15
C GLU A 499 17.32 27.07 -5.44
N ILE A 500 16.26 26.74 -6.17
CA ILE A 500 14.89 26.70 -5.65
C ILE A 500 14.46 25.26 -5.45
N THR A 501 14.07 24.93 -4.21
CA THR A 501 13.53 23.63 -3.80
C THR A 501 12.09 23.77 -3.35
N VAL A 502 11.21 22.90 -3.85
CA VAL A 502 9.78 22.86 -3.53
C VAL A 502 9.54 21.87 -2.40
N THR A 503 8.64 22.24 -1.49
CA THR A 503 8.05 21.31 -0.52
C THR A 503 6.56 21.16 -0.78
N ASN A 504 6.03 19.94 -0.67
CA ASN A 504 4.59 19.70 -0.67
C ASN A 504 4.04 19.77 0.76
N TRP A 505 2.88 20.40 0.93
CA TRP A 505 2.14 20.50 2.21
C TRP A 505 0.65 20.31 1.93
N ASP A 506 -0.15 20.10 2.97
CA ASP A 506 -1.63 20.07 2.88
C ASP A 506 -2.19 19.10 1.83
N LEU A 507 -1.64 17.89 1.74
CA LEU A 507 -2.08 16.89 0.76
C LEU A 507 -3.37 16.17 1.20
N ASP A 508 -4.24 16.81 1.99
CA ASP A 508 -5.50 16.22 2.47
C ASP A 508 -6.61 16.22 1.40
N HIS A 509 -6.44 16.95 0.31
CA HIS A 509 -7.26 16.85 -0.91
C HIS A 509 -6.84 15.70 -1.85
N SER A 510 -5.83 14.92 -1.45
CA SER A 510 -5.40 13.75 -2.21
C SER A 510 -6.52 12.74 -2.36
N PHE A 511 -6.63 12.17 -3.55
CA PHE A 511 -7.61 11.16 -3.94
C PHE A 511 -9.06 11.64 -3.79
N LEU A 512 -9.33 12.93 -3.53
CA LEU A 512 -10.69 13.41 -3.33
C LEU A 512 -11.43 13.51 -4.68
N SER A 513 -12.56 12.83 -4.84
CA SER A 513 -13.49 13.00 -5.96
C SER A 513 -14.74 13.71 -5.49
N THR A 514 -15.29 14.61 -6.32
CA THR A 514 -16.54 15.33 -6.04
C THR A 514 -17.53 15.12 -7.17
N ALA A 515 -18.77 14.73 -6.86
CA ALA A 515 -19.91 14.76 -7.80
C ALA A 515 -21.20 15.04 -7.03
N ASP A 516 -22.11 15.81 -7.64
CA ASP A 516 -23.44 16.13 -7.10
C ASP A 516 -23.42 16.64 -5.65
N GLY A 517 -22.44 17.51 -5.32
CA GLY A 517 -22.27 18.07 -3.98
C GLY A 517 -21.72 17.09 -2.94
N LYS A 518 -21.36 15.87 -3.33
CA LYS A 518 -20.77 14.85 -2.45
C LYS A 518 -19.30 14.67 -2.78
N ALA A 519 -18.47 14.63 -1.74
CA ALA A 519 -17.06 14.26 -1.87
C ALA A 519 -16.82 12.85 -1.32
N TRP A 520 -15.90 12.11 -1.93
CA TRP A 520 -15.43 10.82 -1.43
C TRP A 520 -13.97 10.60 -1.82
N VAL A 521 -13.29 9.69 -1.12
CA VAL A 521 -11.93 9.27 -1.47
C VAL A 521 -12.00 8.25 -2.61
N ASP A 522 -11.41 8.59 -3.76
CA ASP A 522 -11.25 7.79 -4.96
C ASP A 522 -9.75 7.63 -5.29
N PRO A 523 -9.10 6.56 -4.79
CA PRO A 523 -7.69 6.28 -5.09
C PRO A 523 -7.41 6.02 -6.57
N SER A 524 -8.44 5.86 -7.40
CA SER A 524 -8.31 5.70 -8.85
C SER A 524 -8.43 7.03 -9.62
N LYS A 525 -8.69 8.14 -8.92
CA LYS A 525 -8.52 9.48 -9.47
C LYS A 525 -7.01 9.71 -9.67
N TRP A 526 -6.64 10.03 -10.90
CA TRP A 526 -5.36 10.65 -11.22
C TRP A 526 -5.68 12.02 -11.81
N SER A 527 -5.12 13.08 -11.24
CA SER A 527 -5.37 14.43 -11.75
C SER A 527 -4.17 14.91 -12.55
N LEU A 528 -4.27 14.81 -13.86
CA LEU A 528 -3.48 15.67 -14.76
C LEU A 528 -4.10 17.07 -14.88
N HIS A 529 -4.92 17.47 -13.92
CA HIS A 529 -5.48 18.82 -13.83
C HIS A 529 -4.37 19.89 -13.84
N LEU A 530 -3.17 19.54 -13.36
CA LEU A 530 -1.97 20.38 -13.37
C LEU A 530 -1.42 20.69 -14.77
N LEU A 531 -1.71 19.86 -15.78
CA LEU A 531 -1.22 20.05 -17.15
C LEU A 531 -2.31 20.53 -18.12
N ARG A 532 -3.45 21.00 -17.59
CA ARG A 532 -4.55 21.52 -18.41
C ARG A 532 -4.27 23.00 -18.77
N PRO A 533 -4.01 23.33 -20.04
CA PRO A 533 -3.59 24.67 -20.44
C PRO A 533 -4.70 25.74 -20.30
N ASP A 534 -5.94 25.35 -20.08
CA ASP A 534 -7.12 26.22 -19.98
C ASP A 534 -7.38 26.75 -18.55
N LYS A 535 -6.73 26.21 -17.53
CA LYS A 535 -6.80 26.78 -16.17
C LYS A 535 -5.61 27.70 -15.92
N LYS A 536 -5.88 28.98 -15.68
CA LYS A 536 -4.91 29.89 -15.05
C LYS A 536 -4.68 29.39 -13.62
N THR A 537 -3.49 28.89 -13.35
CA THR A 537 -3.09 28.46 -12.02
C THR A 537 -2.35 29.63 -11.37
N ALA A 538 -2.60 29.90 -10.09
CA ALA A 538 -1.81 30.88 -9.33
C ALA A 538 -0.50 30.27 -8.80
N CYS A 539 -0.22 29.02 -9.15
CA CYS A 539 1.01 28.31 -8.80
C CYS A 539 2.13 28.73 -9.75
N VAL A 540 3.21 29.31 -9.22
CA VAL A 540 4.39 29.64 -10.05
C VAL A 540 5.08 28.39 -10.62
N ARG A 541 4.96 27.25 -9.92
CA ARG A 541 5.51 25.95 -10.35
C ARG A 541 4.72 25.25 -11.48
N GLN A 542 3.50 25.68 -11.77
CA GLN A 542 2.61 25.13 -12.80
C GLN A 542 2.63 26.05 -14.01
#